data_AF-A0A7K4API9-F1
#
_entry.id   AF-A0A7K4API9-F1
#
_cell.length_a   1.000
_cell.length_b   1.000
_cell.length_c   1.000
_cell.angle_alpha   90.00
_cell.angle_beta   90.00
_cell.angle_gamma   90.00
#
_symmetry.space_group_name_H-M   'P 1'
#
loop_
_entity.id
_entity.type
_entity.pdbx_description
1 polymer ?
#
loop_
_entity_poly.entity_id
_entity_poly.type
_entity_poly.pdbx_seq_one_letter_code
_entity_poly.pdbx_strand_id
1 'polypeptide(L)'
;MFEKIANGVTRHYKKIIVIWIVALLLAVPAILQVNSVMDYQYDLGSGDDYESIRAQNFIQGNFDQSVANGTIMILLQAEDVTDPAVRDYVLALQQWALDNEELQHLEDVTSVYTYSEAILSQIIISIYEAEEQVNMAASMLWGIPAMHAQAWEESVNSGPPDVADERAYASVSDQLKESPEDPNAMLAIGYYNAFASAWNATSEVPGMVADPVTRANGAVINAAPPFIGGLPLLDEEKQVMLAVLNGFNVTTFNDATLVHGFTLGMVGNAAQITNTTFLQGVYDLGPVYDEAKVAAYAHTVVAESTLDELLGAMPADLQDNFETLLNN
;
A
#
# COMPACT_ATOMS: atom_id res chain seq x y z
N MET A 1 68.57 -29.30 -36.15
CA MET A 1 67.21 -28.86 -36.55
C MET A 1 67.03 -27.36 -36.29
N PHE A 2 67.31 -26.90 -35.07
CA PHE A 2 67.27 -25.47 -34.70
C PHE A 2 68.22 -24.57 -35.52
N GLU A 3 69.40 -25.03 -35.93
CA GLU A 3 70.31 -24.24 -36.80
C GLU A 3 69.75 -23.99 -38.22
N LYS A 4 69.02 -24.95 -38.81
CA LYS A 4 68.37 -24.75 -40.11
C LYS A 4 67.22 -23.75 -40.03
N ILE A 5 66.50 -23.72 -38.90
CA ILE A 5 65.43 -22.77 -38.63
C ILE A 5 66.03 -21.37 -38.39
N ALA A 6 67.11 -21.28 -37.61
CA ALA A 6 67.81 -20.02 -37.33
C ALA A 6 68.39 -19.36 -38.60
N ASN A 7 68.98 -20.14 -39.52
CA ASN A 7 69.47 -19.59 -40.80
C ASN A 7 68.35 -19.19 -41.78
N GLY A 8 67.16 -19.81 -41.67
CA GLY A 8 65.97 -19.36 -42.40
C GLY A 8 65.45 -18.01 -41.89
N VAL A 9 65.50 -17.82 -40.56
CA VAL A 9 65.06 -16.58 -39.90
C VAL A 9 66.00 -15.41 -40.24
N THR A 10 67.31 -15.61 -40.24
CA THR A 10 68.28 -14.54 -40.56
C THR A 10 68.24 -14.11 -42.03
N ARG A 11 67.91 -15.01 -42.96
CA ARG A 11 67.85 -14.70 -44.41
C ARG A 11 66.63 -13.87 -44.82
N HIS A 12 65.53 -13.95 -44.08
CA HIS A 12 64.28 -13.22 -44.37
C HIS A 12 63.76 -12.40 -43.18
N TYR A 13 64.65 -11.97 -42.29
CA TYR A 13 64.31 -11.29 -41.03
C TYR A 13 63.34 -10.11 -41.21
N LYS A 14 63.51 -9.29 -42.26
CA LYS A 14 62.59 -8.16 -42.55
C LYS A 14 61.16 -8.61 -42.85
N LYS A 15 60.96 -9.73 -43.56
CA LYS A 15 59.61 -10.25 -43.88
C LYS A 15 58.96 -10.89 -42.67
N ILE A 16 59.76 -11.57 -41.84
CA ILE A 16 59.29 -12.20 -40.61
C ILE A 16 58.85 -11.14 -39.60
N ILE A 17 59.63 -10.06 -39.46
CA ILE A 17 59.26 -8.93 -38.60
C ILE A 17 57.97 -8.25 -39.08
N VAL A 18 57.79 -8.04 -40.39
CA VAL A 18 56.56 -7.46 -40.93
C VAL A 18 55.35 -8.36 -40.66
N ILE A 19 55.46 -9.67 -40.84
CA ILE A 19 54.39 -10.64 -40.52
C ILE A 19 54.07 -10.60 -39.02
N TRP A 20 55.09 -10.53 -38.16
CA TRP A 20 54.88 -10.42 -36.71
C TRP A 20 54.23 -9.10 -36.30
N ILE A 21 54.62 -7.98 -36.90
CA ILE A 21 54.00 -6.67 -36.63
C ILE A 21 52.54 -6.66 -37.09
N VAL A 22 52.22 -7.26 -38.25
CA VAL A 22 50.84 -7.40 -38.73
C VAL A 22 50.02 -8.32 -37.82
N ALA A 23 50.59 -9.46 -37.39
CA ALA A 23 49.93 -10.34 -36.43
C ALA A 23 49.68 -9.64 -35.08
N LEU A 24 50.61 -8.81 -34.62
CA LEU A 24 50.48 -8.05 -33.37
C LEU A 24 49.46 -6.92 -33.50
N LEU A 25 49.42 -6.22 -34.64
CA LEU A 25 48.40 -5.20 -34.94
C LEU A 25 46.98 -5.78 -35.08
N LEU A 26 46.86 -7.01 -35.59
CA LEU A 26 45.58 -7.74 -35.62
C LEU A 26 45.18 -8.28 -34.25
N ALA A 27 46.15 -8.55 -33.35
CA ALA A 27 45.87 -8.99 -31.99
C ALA A 27 45.37 -7.85 -31.08
N VAL A 28 45.72 -6.58 -31.36
CA VAL A 28 45.26 -5.42 -30.56
C VAL A 28 43.73 -5.28 -30.50
N PRO A 29 42.96 -5.29 -31.62
CA PRO A 29 41.50 -5.24 -31.54
C PRO A 29 40.90 -6.50 -30.90
N ALA A 30 41.57 -7.66 -30.99
CA ALA A 30 41.14 -8.87 -30.31
C ALA A 30 41.29 -8.75 -28.78
N ILE A 31 42.38 -8.17 -28.28
CA ILE A 31 42.59 -7.94 -26.83
C ILE A 31 41.63 -6.88 -26.27
N LEU A 32 41.24 -5.88 -27.07
CA LEU A 32 40.22 -4.90 -26.66
C LEU A 32 38.80 -5.51 -26.58
N GLN A 33 38.55 -6.65 -27.23
CA GLN A 33 37.33 -7.46 -27.04
C GLN A 33 37.43 -8.45 -25.86
N VAL A 34 38.63 -8.73 -25.34
CA VAL A 34 38.81 -9.62 -24.17
C VAL A 34 38.33 -8.98 -22.87
N ASN A 35 38.36 -7.64 -22.75
CA ASN A 35 37.78 -6.96 -21.59
C ASN A 35 36.25 -7.04 -21.51
N SER A 36 35.54 -7.49 -22.56
CA SER A 36 34.10 -7.74 -22.52
C SER A 36 33.73 -9.22 -22.37
N VAL A 37 34.71 -10.13 -22.31
CA VAL A 37 34.49 -11.57 -22.07
C VAL A 37 35.66 -12.11 -21.24
N MET A 38 35.79 -11.58 -20.03
CA MET A 38 36.43 -12.28 -18.93
C MET A 38 35.37 -12.52 -17.87
N ASP A 39 34.41 -13.38 -18.21
CA ASP A 39 33.79 -14.20 -17.18
C ASP A 39 34.91 -15.05 -16.60
N TYR A 40 35.20 -14.88 -15.31
CA TYR A 40 35.73 -16.00 -14.54
C TYR A 40 34.61 -17.05 -14.50
N GLN A 41 34.39 -17.73 -15.62
CA GLN A 41 33.71 -19.01 -15.61
C GLN A 41 34.65 -19.92 -14.82
N TYR A 42 34.30 -20.09 -13.55
CA TYR A 42 34.58 -21.30 -12.81
C TYR A 42 33.83 -22.46 -13.51
N ASP A 43 34.12 -22.73 -14.79
CA ASP A 43 33.85 -24.00 -15.43
C ASP A 43 34.98 -24.96 -15.02
N LEU A 44 35.04 -25.23 -13.72
CA LEU A 44 35.74 -26.39 -13.20
C LEU A 44 34.82 -27.59 -13.40
N GLY A 45 34.75 -28.07 -14.65
CA GLY A 45 34.32 -29.42 -15.02
C GLY A 45 33.25 -30.02 -14.11
N SER A 46 32.04 -29.46 -14.17
CA SER A 46 30.94 -29.89 -13.33
C SER A 46 29.71 -30.00 -14.26
N GLY A 47 29.48 -31.19 -14.83
CA GLY A 47 28.42 -31.45 -15.82
C GLY A 47 27.02 -30.98 -15.42
N ASP A 48 26.14 -30.74 -16.40
CA ASP A 48 24.80 -30.09 -16.35
C ASP A 48 23.81 -30.44 -15.20
N ASP A 49 24.17 -31.35 -14.28
CA ASP A 49 23.37 -31.79 -13.13
C ASP A 49 23.65 -31.02 -11.82
N TYR A 50 24.49 -29.98 -11.80
CA TYR A 50 24.68 -29.19 -10.57
C TYR A 50 23.47 -28.30 -10.27
N GLU A 51 23.09 -28.30 -8.99
CA GLU A 51 21.94 -27.57 -8.46
C GLU A 51 22.04 -26.06 -8.72
N SER A 52 23.25 -25.50 -8.76
CA SER A 52 23.51 -24.10 -9.12
C SER A 52 23.19 -23.76 -10.59
N ILE A 53 23.49 -24.66 -11.54
CA ILE A 53 23.15 -24.46 -12.96
C ILE A 53 21.64 -24.63 -13.18
N ARG A 54 21.00 -25.58 -12.48
CA ARG A 54 19.54 -25.72 -12.49
C ARG A 54 18.84 -24.49 -11.92
N ALA A 55 19.32 -23.97 -10.78
CA ALA A 55 18.80 -22.74 -10.18
C ALA A 55 18.98 -21.55 -11.13
N GLN A 56 20.16 -21.39 -11.75
CA GLN A 56 20.42 -20.28 -12.67
C GLN A 56 19.53 -20.32 -13.93
N ASN A 57 19.31 -21.51 -14.50
CA ASN A 57 18.40 -21.68 -15.64
C ASN A 57 16.94 -21.44 -15.25
N PHE A 58 16.53 -21.85 -14.04
CA PHE A 58 15.21 -21.58 -13.50
C PHE A 58 15.01 -20.08 -13.27
N ILE A 59 15.99 -19.38 -12.70
CA ILE A 59 15.93 -17.93 -12.49
C ILE A 59 15.80 -17.19 -13.83
N GLN A 60 16.62 -17.52 -14.82
CA GLN A 60 16.56 -16.87 -16.15
C GLN A 60 15.27 -17.17 -16.93
N GLY A 61 14.64 -18.33 -16.69
CA GLY A 61 13.40 -18.71 -17.35
C GLY A 61 12.16 -18.02 -16.80
N ASN A 62 12.23 -17.57 -15.54
CA ASN A 62 11.05 -17.26 -14.73
C ASN A 62 11.04 -15.87 -14.09
N PHE A 63 12.19 -15.20 -14.02
CA PHE A 63 12.32 -13.88 -13.40
C PHE A 63 12.85 -12.86 -14.41
N ASP A 64 12.07 -11.79 -14.64
CA ASP A 64 12.43 -10.66 -15.51
C ASP A 64 13.36 -9.65 -14.79
N GLN A 65 14.49 -10.06 -14.22
CA GLN A 65 15.45 -9.08 -13.67
C GLN A 65 16.94 -9.44 -13.83
N SER A 66 17.68 -8.44 -14.33
CA SER A 66 19.11 -8.28 -14.15
C SER A 66 19.35 -7.79 -12.72
N VAL A 67 19.79 -8.66 -11.82
CA VAL A 67 20.32 -8.25 -10.51
C VAL A 67 21.64 -7.49 -10.68
N ALA A 68 22.00 -6.63 -9.73
CA ALA A 68 23.26 -5.90 -9.77
C ALA A 68 24.45 -6.89 -9.75
N ASN A 69 25.56 -6.53 -10.42
CA ASN A 69 26.80 -7.30 -10.32
C ASN A 69 27.25 -7.33 -8.85
N GLY A 70 27.23 -8.51 -8.23
CA GLY A 70 27.55 -8.71 -6.81
C GLY A 70 26.40 -9.27 -5.96
N THR A 71 25.19 -9.39 -6.51
CA THR A 71 24.06 -10.01 -5.80
C THR A 71 24.16 -11.54 -5.81
N ILE A 72 23.99 -12.17 -4.64
CA ILE A 72 23.78 -13.62 -4.51
C ILE A 72 22.30 -13.88 -4.32
N MET A 73 21.70 -14.67 -5.22
CA MET A 73 20.31 -15.12 -5.08
C MET A 73 20.29 -16.55 -4.53
N ILE A 74 19.53 -16.75 -3.45
CA ILE A 74 19.31 -18.07 -2.85
C ILE A 74 17.87 -18.47 -3.17
N LEU A 75 17.71 -19.51 -3.98
CA LEU A 75 16.40 -20.09 -4.30
C LEU A 75 16.14 -21.27 -3.36
N LEU A 76 14.97 -21.29 -2.73
CA LEU A 76 14.53 -22.39 -1.88
C LEU A 76 13.47 -23.21 -2.62
N GLN A 77 13.62 -24.52 -2.59
CA GLN A 77 12.67 -25.46 -3.18
C GLN A 77 12.15 -26.40 -2.08
N ALA A 78 10.83 -26.48 -1.94
CA ALA A 78 10.14 -27.37 -1.02
C ALA A 78 8.84 -27.88 -1.67
N GLU A 79 8.21 -28.90 -1.08
CA GLU A 79 6.88 -29.36 -1.51
C GLU A 79 5.82 -28.26 -1.29
N ASP A 80 5.95 -27.50 -0.21
CA ASP A 80 5.15 -26.33 0.11
C ASP A 80 6.07 -25.22 0.66
N VAL A 81 6.24 -24.14 -0.11
CA VAL A 81 7.07 -22.99 0.28
C VAL A 81 6.35 -22.00 1.21
N THR A 82 5.05 -22.20 1.43
CA THR A 82 4.23 -21.40 2.36
C THR A 82 4.26 -21.94 3.79
N ASP A 83 4.86 -23.12 4.01
CA ASP A 83 4.95 -23.75 5.33
C ASP A 83 5.75 -22.90 6.34
N PRO A 84 5.32 -22.84 7.62
CA PRO A 84 6.05 -22.14 8.67
C PRO A 84 7.52 -22.53 8.82
N ALA A 85 7.90 -23.79 8.53
CA ALA A 85 9.28 -24.23 8.60
C ALA A 85 10.16 -23.56 7.53
N VAL A 86 9.61 -23.31 6.34
CA VAL A 86 10.32 -22.59 5.26
C VAL A 86 10.50 -21.13 5.64
N ARG A 87 9.45 -20.50 6.18
CA ARG A 87 9.53 -19.14 6.75
C ARG A 87 10.61 -19.04 7.81
N ASP A 88 10.56 -19.88 8.84
CA ASP A 88 11.49 -19.84 9.96
C ASP A 88 12.94 -20.01 9.49
N TYR A 89 13.16 -20.87 8.49
CA TYR A 89 14.46 -21.02 7.85
C TYR A 89 14.92 -19.74 7.14
N VAL A 90 14.05 -19.11 6.34
CA VAL A 90 14.39 -17.85 5.63
C VAL A 90 14.73 -16.74 6.61
N LEU A 91 13.90 -16.55 7.64
CA LEU A 91 14.12 -15.53 8.67
C LEU A 91 15.43 -15.79 9.44
N ALA A 92 15.71 -17.05 9.80
CA ALA A 92 16.96 -17.42 10.46
C ALA A 92 18.18 -17.21 9.55
N LEU A 93 18.07 -17.51 8.26
CA LEU A 93 19.14 -17.31 7.28
C LEU A 93 19.44 -15.82 7.08
N GLN A 94 18.39 -14.99 6.97
CA GLN A 94 18.51 -13.54 6.87
C GLN A 94 19.20 -12.97 8.11
N GLN A 95 18.73 -13.35 9.31
CA GLN A 95 19.32 -12.89 10.57
C GLN A 95 20.78 -13.34 10.70
N TRP A 96 21.08 -14.60 10.38
CA TRP A 96 22.44 -15.11 10.40
C TRP A 96 23.36 -14.33 9.45
N ALA A 97 22.90 -14.00 8.25
CA ALA A 97 23.71 -13.26 7.28
C ALA A 97 24.00 -11.83 7.76
N LEU A 98 23.00 -11.14 8.33
CA LEU A 98 23.15 -9.79 8.87
C LEU A 98 24.07 -9.74 10.11
N ASP A 99 24.04 -10.78 10.96
CA ASP A 99 24.86 -10.85 12.17
C ASP A 99 26.28 -11.39 11.94
N ASN A 100 26.55 -11.98 10.76
CA ASN A 100 27.82 -12.64 10.50
C ASN A 100 28.90 -11.67 10.02
N GLU A 101 29.77 -11.25 10.94
CA GLU A 101 30.92 -10.38 10.67
C GLU A 101 31.94 -10.95 9.67
N GLU A 102 31.90 -12.26 9.38
CA GLU A 102 32.76 -12.88 8.36
C GLU A 102 32.31 -12.54 6.92
N LEU A 103 31.03 -12.17 6.74
CA LEU A 103 30.49 -11.73 5.45
C LEU A 103 30.92 -10.28 5.17
N GLN A 104 32.16 -10.12 4.72
CA GLN A 104 32.72 -8.82 4.35
C GLN A 104 32.02 -8.25 3.12
N HIS A 105 31.75 -6.93 3.14
CA HIS A 105 31.12 -6.19 2.05
C HIS A 105 29.66 -6.58 1.75
N LEU A 106 28.99 -7.29 2.66
CA LEU A 106 27.55 -7.45 2.60
C LEU A 106 26.88 -6.10 2.87
N GLU A 107 26.18 -5.58 1.86
CA GLU A 107 25.46 -4.30 1.99
C GLU A 107 24.07 -4.49 2.60
N ASP A 108 23.34 -5.51 2.14
CA ASP A 108 21.97 -5.79 2.57
C ASP A 108 21.57 -7.26 2.31
N VAL A 109 20.54 -7.73 3.00
CA VAL A 109 19.90 -9.04 2.82
C VAL A 109 18.40 -8.86 2.75
N THR A 110 17.83 -9.10 1.58
CA THR A 110 16.38 -9.03 1.37
C THR A 110 15.77 -10.40 1.16
N SER A 111 14.59 -10.63 1.70
CA SER A 111 13.75 -11.79 1.44
C SER A 111 12.32 -11.39 1.08
N VAL A 112 11.50 -12.37 0.68
CA VAL A 112 10.04 -12.23 0.52
C VAL A 112 9.41 -11.54 1.75
N TYR A 113 9.91 -11.85 2.93
CA TYR A 113 9.43 -11.33 4.21
C TYR A 113 9.86 -9.88 4.48
N THR A 114 11.05 -9.46 4.02
CA THR A 114 11.48 -8.06 4.09
C THR A 114 10.55 -7.15 3.29
N TYR A 115 10.12 -7.59 2.10
CA TYR A 115 9.17 -6.85 1.29
C TYR A 115 7.77 -6.86 1.91
N SER A 116 7.33 -7.99 2.47
CA SER A 116 6.08 -8.04 3.24
C SER A 116 6.11 -7.05 4.41
N GLU A 117 7.19 -6.99 5.18
CA GLU A 117 7.36 -6.04 6.29
C GLU A 117 7.23 -4.58 5.85
N ALA A 118 7.86 -4.21 4.72
CA ALA A 118 7.77 -2.87 4.16
C ALA A 118 6.34 -2.51 3.71
N ILE A 119 5.64 -3.43 3.07
CA ILE A 119 4.24 -3.25 2.64
C ILE A 119 3.32 -3.10 3.86
N LEU A 120 3.47 -3.99 4.86
CA LEU A 120 2.69 -3.93 6.11
C LEU A 120 2.94 -2.60 6.84
N SER A 121 4.18 -2.10 6.85
CA SER A 121 4.52 -0.80 7.43
C SER A 121 3.81 0.37 6.75
N GLN A 122 3.63 0.33 5.43
CA GLN A 122 2.90 1.37 4.69
C GLN A 122 1.40 1.32 4.96
N ILE A 123 0.82 0.13 5.07
CA ILE A 123 -0.59 -0.05 5.45
C ILE A 123 -0.83 0.47 6.86
N ILE A 124 0.11 0.23 7.78
CA ILE A 124 0.02 0.65 9.19
C ILE A 124 -0.22 2.15 9.36
N ILE A 125 0.41 2.99 8.53
CA ILE A 125 0.32 4.45 8.60
C ILE A 125 -1.09 4.95 8.20
N SER A 126 -1.77 4.24 7.31
CA SER A 126 -3.02 4.72 6.69
C SER A 126 -4.28 4.65 7.57
N ILE A 127 -4.30 3.86 8.64
CA ILE A 127 -5.53 3.63 9.42
C ILE A 127 -5.99 4.86 10.19
N TYR A 128 -5.06 5.57 10.83
CA TYR A 128 -5.41 6.77 11.63
C TYR A 128 -5.86 7.95 10.76
N GLU A 129 -5.18 8.15 9.62
CA GLU A 129 -5.60 9.15 8.64
C GLU A 129 -6.99 8.84 8.07
N ALA A 130 -7.26 7.56 7.79
CA ALA A 130 -8.57 7.11 7.35
C ALA A 130 -9.65 7.33 8.43
N GLU A 131 -9.36 7.06 9.70
CA GLU A 131 -10.32 7.27 10.79
C GLU A 131 -10.66 8.75 10.97
N GLU A 132 -9.67 9.64 10.86
CA GLU A 132 -9.88 11.09 10.88
C GLU A 132 -10.78 11.54 9.71
N GLN A 133 -10.50 11.05 8.50
CA GLN A 133 -11.30 11.36 7.32
C GLN A 133 -12.74 10.85 7.43
N VAL A 134 -12.94 9.62 7.94
CA VAL A 134 -14.27 9.06 8.21
C VAL A 134 -14.99 9.91 9.25
N ASN A 135 -14.33 10.29 10.35
CA ASN A 135 -14.91 11.15 11.37
C ASN A 135 -15.33 12.52 10.81
N MET A 136 -14.48 13.15 9.99
CA MET A 136 -14.80 14.43 9.35
C MET A 136 -15.99 14.30 8.39
N ALA A 137 -15.99 13.29 7.54
CA ALA A 137 -17.07 13.03 6.59
C ALA A 137 -18.38 12.71 7.32
N ALA A 138 -18.35 11.88 8.36
CA ALA A 138 -19.50 11.52 9.17
C ALA A 138 -20.05 12.75 9.93
N SER A 139 -19.18 13.58 10.49
CA SER A 139 -19.56 14.83 11.17
C SER A 139 -20.22 15.81 10.20
N MET A 140 -19.72 15.94 8.98
CA MET A 140 -20.34 16.80 7.97
C MET A 140 -21.70 16.24 7.51
N LEU A 141 -21.75 14.95 7.14
CA LEU A 141 -22.92 14.31 6.53
C LEU A 141 -24.05 14.03 7.53
N TRP A 142 -23.73 13.84 8.80
CA TRP A 142 -24.70 13.43 9.84
C TRP A 142 -24.72 14.36 11.04
N GLY A 143 -23.58 14.95 11.41
CA GLY A 143 -23.49 15.89 12.54
C GLY A 143 -24.25 17.20 12.29
N ILE A 144 -24.11 17.81 11.11
CA ILE A 144 -24.87 19.03 10.75
C ILE A 144 -26.40 18.76 10.77
N PRO A 145 -26.91 17.69 10.14
CA PRO A 145 -28.30 17.26 10.31
C PRO A 145 -28.73 17.02 11.76
N ALA A 146 -27.88 16.41 12.58
CA ALA A 146 -28.16 16.17 14.00
C ALA A 146 -28.33 17.48 14.76
N MET A 147 -27.44 18.45 14.52
CA MET A 147 -27.55 19.80 15.10
C MET A 147 -28.87 20.48 14.71
N HIS A 148 -29.30 20.33 13.46
CA HIS A 148 -30.59 20.88 13.02
C HIS A 148 -31.76 20.19 13.71
N ALA A 149 -31.77 18.86 13.76
CA ALA A 149 -32.82 18.09 14.41
C ALA A 149 -32.98 18.47 15.89
N GLN A 150 -31.85 18.65 16.58
CA GLN A 150 -31.82 19.12 17.97
C GLN A 150 -32.35 20.55 18.09
N ALA A 151 -31.86 21.49 17.28
CA ALA A 151 -32.31 22.88 17.32
C ALA A 151 -33.82 23.01 17.01
N TRP A 152 -34.33 22.16 16.13
CA TRP A 152 -35.74 22.07 15.81
C TRP A 152 -36.56 21.56 17.00
N GLU A 153 -36.13 20.47 17.64
CA GLU A 153 -36.79 19.92 18.83
C GLU A 153 -36.83 20.94 19.97
N GLU A 154 -35.73 21.63 20.23
CA GLU A 154 -35.66 22.73 21.21
C GLU A 154 -36.62 23.87 20.85
N SER A 155 -36.75 24.20 19.57
CA SER A 155 -37.67 25.25 19.12
C SER A 155 -39.14 24.85 19.27
N VAL A 156 -39.51 23.61 18.97
CA VAL A 156 -40.87 23.09 19.18
C VAL A 156 -41.23 23.10 20.67
N ASN A 157 -40.27 22.77 21.54
CA ASN A 157 -40.49 22.73 22.99
C ASN A 157 -40.56 24.13 23.64
N SER A 158 -39.94 25.14 23.03
CA SER A 158 -39.82 26.49 23.60
C SER A 158 -40.79 27.53 23.01
N GLY A 159 -41.54 27.19 21.97
CA GLY A 159 -42.42 28.15 21.29
C GLY A 159 -43.42 27.53 20.32
N PRO A 160 -44.05 28.37 19.48
CA PRO A 160 -45.00 27.91 18.47
C PRO A 160 -44.32 26.96 17.46
N PRO A 161 -44.90 25.78 17.16
CA PRO A 161 -44.28 24.80 16.23
C PRO A 161 -44.12 25.31 14.80
N ASP A 162 -44.92 26.29 14.38
CA ASP A 162 -44.94 26.86 13.02
C ASP A 162 -43.68 27.67 12.68
N VAL A 163 -42.89 28.08 13.67
CA VAL A 163 -41.62 28.79 13.48
C VAL A 163 -40.38 27.91 13.76
N ALA A 164 -40.58 26.61 14.02
CA ALA A 164 -39.49 25.73 14.45
C ALA A 164 -38.44 25.50 13.35
N ASP A 165 -38.87 25.31 12.10
CA ASP A 165 -37.96 25.13 10.97
C ASP A 165 -37.10 26.39 10.72
N GLU A 166 -37.69 27.59 10.80
CA GLU A 166 -36.97 28.86 10.62
C GLU A 166 -35.93 29.10 11.74
N ARG A 167 -36.30 28.83 12.99
CA ARG A 167 -35.41 28.99 14.14
C ARG A 167 -34.26 27.98 14.13
N ALA A 168 -34.53 26.71 13.80
CA ALA A 168 -33.51 25.70 13.62
C ALA A 168 -32.56 26.09 12.48
N TYR A 169 -33.13 26.59 11.37
CA TYR A 169 -32.34 27.07 10.24
C TYR A 169 -31.37 28.19 10.64
N ALA A 170 -31.87 29.22 11.31
CA ALA A 170 -31.08 30.36 11.76
C ALA A 170 -29.98 29.93 12.75
N SER A 171 -30.33 29.11 13.76
CA SER A 171 -29.40 28.66 14.80
C SER A 171 -28.17 27.94 14.21
N VAL A 172 -28.39 26.93 13.36
CA VAL A 172 -27.28 26.18 12.76
C VAL A 172 -26.54 27.01 11.71
N SER A 173 -27.25 27.85 10.94
CA SER A 173 -26.60 28.76 9.99
C SER A 173 -25.64 29.73 10.66
N ASP A 174 -25.98 30.22 11.84
CA ASP A 174 -25.13 31.12 12.60
C ASP A 174 -23.92 30.38 13.17
N GLN A 175 -24.12 29.18 13.73
CA GLN A 175 -23.01 28.33 14.21
C GLN A 175 -22.02 27.97 13.09
N LEU A 176 -22.49 27.64 11.88
CA LEU A 176 -21.62 27.35 10.74
C LEU A 176 -20.84 28.58 10.23
N LYS A 177 -21.33 29.80 10.50
CA LYS A 177 -20.65 31.06 10.15
C LYS A 177 -19.65 31.52 11.20
N GLU A 178 -19.75 31.04 12.44
CA GLU A 178 -18.80 31.36 13.52
C GLU A 178 -17.41 30.73 13.32
N SER A 179 -17.28 29.80 12.36
CA SER A 179 -16.01 29.17 11.95
C SER A 179 -15.53 29.62 10.55
N PRO A 180 -15.34 30.92 10.28
CA PRO A 180 -15.00 31.41 8.94
C PRO A 180 -13.58 31.04 8.49
N GLU A 181 -12.71 30.61 9.41
CA GLU A 181 -11.35 30.15 9.12
C GLU A 181 -11.30 28.65 8.75
N ASP A 182 -12.39 27.91 8.91
CA ASP A 182 -12.47 26.51 8.48
C ASP A 182 -12.52 26.44 6.94
N PRO A 183 -11.52 25.80 6.28
CA PRO A 183 -11.52 25.60 4.83
C PRO A 183 -12.79 24.89 4.32
N ASN A 184 -13.45 24.12 5.17
CA ASN A 184 -14.65 23.36 4.87
C ASN A 184 -15.95 24.11 5.20
N ALA A 185 -15.89 25.34 5.74
CA ALA A 185 -17.09 26.10 6.11
C ALA A 185 -18.03 26.32 4.92
N MET A 186 -17.49 26.65 3.73
CA MET A 186 -18.32 26.82 2.52
C MET A 186 -18.96 25.51 2.07
N LEU A 187 -18.25 24.40 2.20
CA LEU A 187 -18.76 23.07 1.87
C LEU A 187 -19.90 22.69 2.84
N ALA A 188 -19.69 22.88 4.14
CA ALA A 188 -20.67 22.65 5.19
C ALA A 188 -21.93 23.50 5.00
N ILE A 189 -21.79 24.79 4.68
CA ILE A 189 -22.93 25.68 4.37
C ILE A 189 -23.67 25.22 3.12
N GLY A 190 -22.94 24.86 2.06
CA GLY A 190 -23.52 24.33 0.83
C GLY A 190 -24.35 23.07 1.08
N TYR A 191 -23.77 22.12 1.83
CA TYR A 191 -24.44 20.89 2.22
C TYR A 191 -25.66 21.16 3.09
N TYR A 192 -25.52 22.04 4.09
CA TYR A 192 -26.59 22.38 5.01
C TYR A 192 -27.82 22.98 4.29
N ASN A 193 -27.60 23.83 3.28
CA ASN A 193 -28.70 24.38 2.50
C ASN A 193 -29.45 23.29 1.71
N ALA A 194 -28.73 22.32 1.14
CA ALA A 194 -29.34 21.17 0.47
C ALA A 194 -30.15 20.32 1.46
N PHE A 195 -29.58 20.04 2.64
CA PHE A 195 -30.26 19.35 3.72
C PHE A 195 -31.53 20.09 4.19
N ALA A 196 -31.45 21.39 4.47
CA ALA A 196 -32.59 22.18 4.93
C ALA A 196 -33.73 22.21 3.91
N SER A 197 -33.40 22.26 2.61
CA SER A 197 -34.40 22.12 1.55
C SER A 197 -35.08 20.76 1.57
N ALA A 198 -34.32 19.67 1.76
CA ALA A 198 -34.87 18.31 1.85
C ALA A 198 -35.70 18.13 3.13
N TRP A 199 -35.24 18.67 4.26
CA TRP A 199 -35.96 18.69 5.53
C TRP A 199 -37.32 19.39 5.41
N ASN A 200 -37.38 20.55 4.77
CA ASN A 200 -38.63 21.26 4.56
C ASN A 200 -39.59 20.47 3.66
N ALA A 201 -39.10 19.70 2.69
CA ALA A 201 -39.94 18.84 1.85
C ALA A 201 -40.61 17.69 2.64
N THR A 202 -40.11 17.33 3.82
CA THR A 202 -40.72 16.30 4.68
C THR A 202 -41.90 16.80 5.53
N SER A 203 -42.19 18.11 5.53
CA SER A 203 -43.27 18.70 6.35
C SER A 203 -44.66 18.17 5.99
N GLU A 204 -44.83 17.64 4.77
CA GLU A 204 -46.09 17.07 4.28
C GLU A 204 -46.24 15.57 4.57
N VAL A 205 -45.24 14.93 5.20
CA VAL A 205 -45.21 13.49 5.48
C VAL A 205 -45.55 13.24 6.96
N PRO A 206 -46.79 12.80 7.30
CA PRO A 206 -47.25 12.74 8.70
C PRO A 206 -46.43 11.84 9.62
N GLY A 207 -45.75 10.83 9.07
CA GLY A 207 -44.88 9.92 9.84
C GLY A 207 -43.49 10.48 10.14
N MET A 208 -43.05 11.53 9.44
CA MET A 208 -41.72 12.14 9.64
C MET A 208 -41.79 13.38 10.54
N VAL A 209 -42.92 14.08 10.59
CA VAL A 209 -43.06 15.31 11.42
C VAL A 209 -43.06 15.01 12.93
N ALA A 210 -43.39 13.77 13.32
CA ALA A 210 -43.50 13.39 14.74
C ALA A 210 -42.14 13.01 15.38
N ASP A 211 -41.12 12.71 14.59
CA ASP A 211 -39.81 12.28 15.08
C ASP A 211 -38.69 13.02 14.32
N PRO A 212 -38.01 14.00 14.95
CA PRO A 212 -36.96 14.78 14.30
C PRO A 212 -35.76 13.94 13.86
N VAL A 213 -35.49 12.80 14.50
CA VAL A 213 -34.42 11.86 14.11
C VAL A 213 -34.78 11.14 12.82
N THR A 214 -35.99 10.59 12.73
CA THR A 214 -36.48 9.97 11.49
C THR A 214 -36.55 10.99 10.35
N ARG A 215 -36.99 12.21 10.64
CA ARG A 215 -37.02 13.33 9.68
C ARG A 215 -35.62 13.67 9.15
N ALA A 216 -34.64 13.76 10.04
CA ALA A 216 -33.25 14.07 9.68
C ALA A 216 -32.66 12.99 8.78
N ASN A 217 -32.84 11.72 9.14
CA ASN A 217 -32.38 10.59 8.32
C ASN A 217 -32.99 10.62 6.91
N GLY A 218 -34.30 10.86 6.80
CA GLY A 218 -34.97 11.01 5.51
C GLY A 218 -34.46 12.19 4.68
N ALA A 219 -34.21 13.34 5.32
CA ALA A 219 -33.69 14.52 4.65
C ALA A 219 -32.24 14.31 4.14
N VAL A 220 -31.39 13.66 4.93
CA VAL A 220 -30.01 13.33 4.54
C VAL A 220 -29.97 12.41 3.32
N ILE A 221 -30.77 11.35 3.30
CA ILE A 221 -30.83 10.40 2.17
C ILE A 221 -31.21 11.10 0.86
N ASN A 222 -32.02 12.17 0.92
CA ASN A 222 -32.41 12.93 -0.26
C ASN A 222 -31.41 14.03 -0.63
N ALA A 223 -30.72 14.63 0.34
CA ALA A 223 -29.82 15.76 0.11
C ALA A 223 -28.37 15.34 -0.19
N ALA A 224 -27.84 14.32 0.50
CA ALA A 224 -26.43 13.98 0.44
C ALA A 224 -25.97 13.39 -0.91
N PRO A 225 -26.66 12.41 -1.52
CA PRO A 225 -26.23 11.87 -2.81
C PRO A 225 -26.10 12.91 -3.94
N PRO A 226 -27.10 13.78 -4.20
CA PRO A 226 -26.96 14.79 -5.25
C PRO A 226 -25.92 15.86 -4.89
N PHE A 227 -25.75 16.17 -3.60
CA PHE A 227 -24.70 17.08 -3.16
C PHE A 227 -23.31 16.52 -3.43
N ILE A 228 -23.02 15.30 -2.98
CA ILE A 228 -21.74 14.59 -3.21
C ILE A 228 -21.46 14.46 -4.72
N GLY A 229 -22.48 14.08 -5.51
CA GLY A 229 -22.35 13.97 -6.97
C GLY A 229 -21.98 15.29 -7.66
N GLY A 230 -22.35 16.43 -7.08
CA GLY A 230 -22.03 17.77 -7.59
C GLY A 230 -20.66 18.31 -7.20
N LEU A 231 -19.92 17.63 -6.31
CA LEU A 231 -18.61 18.11 -5.86
C LEU A 231 -17.52 17.92 -6.92
N PRO A 232 -16.55 18.85 -7.02
CA PRO A 232 -15.40 18.75 -7.91
C PRO A 232 -14.31 17.81 -7.36
N LEU A 233 -14.72 16.65 -6.86
CA LEU A 233 -13.86 15.59 -6.32
C LEU A 233 -13.69 14.45 -7.33
N LEU A 234 -12.64 13.65 -7.17
CA LEU A 234 -12.45 12.41 -7.90
C LEU A 234 -13.55 11.40 -7.56
N ASP A 235 -13.78 10.44 -8.46
CA ASP A 235 -14.84 9.45 -8.25
C ASP A 235 -14.54 8.56 -7.04
N GLU A 236 -13.28 8.24 -6.77
CA GLU A 236 -12.88 7.48 -5.57
C GLU A 236 -13.24 8.23 -4.29
N GLU A 237 -12.91 9.52 -4.20
CA GLU A 237 -13.24 10.37 -3.04
C GLU A 237 -14.76 10.47 -2.82
N LYS A 238 -15.54 10.53 -3.90
CA LYS A 238 -17.02 10.50 -3.82
C LYS A 238 -17.52 9.15 -3.31
N GLN A 239 -16.93 8.04 -3.73
CA GLN A 239 -17.29 6.71 -3.23
C GLN A 239 -17.02 6.58 -1.74
N VAL A 240 -15.91 7.16 -1.23
CA VAL A 240 -15.64 7.23 0.22
C VAL A 240 -16.77 7.96 0.95
N MET A 241 -17.14 9.15 0.48
CA MET A 241 -18.23 9.92 1.10
C MET A 241 -19.57 9.18 1.06
N LEU A 242 -19.86 8.47 -0.03
CA LEU A 242 -21.08 7.65 -0.14
C LEU A 242 -21.03 6.41 0.76
N ALA A 243 -19.86 5.80 0.96
CA ALA A 243 -19.69 4.71 1.90
C ALA A 243 -19.95 5.17 3.34
N VAL A 244 -19.39 6.33 3.74
CA VAL A 244 -19.65 6.95 5.04
C VAL A 244 -21.14 7.30 5.19
N LEU A 245 -21.76 7.85 4.14
CA LEU A 245 -23.20 8.11 4.13
C LEU A 245 -24.01 6.83 4.43
N ASN A 246 -23.65 5.70 3.81
CA ASN A 246 -24.37 4.44 4.01
C ASN A 246 -24.02 3.70 5.31
N GLY A 247 -22.84 3.97 5.89
CA GLY A 247 -22.35 3.33 7.10
C GLY A 247 -22.94 3.89 8.40
N PHE A 248 -23.41 5.14 8.38
CA PHE A 248 -23.87 5.84 9.58
C PHE A 248 -25.29 6.40 9.42
N ASN A 249 -25.79 6.95 10.52
CA ASN A 249 -27.02 7.73 10.58
C ASN A 249 -26.87 8.82 11.64
N VAL A 250 -27.91 9.65 11.81
CA VAL A 250 -27.91 10.80 12.72
C VAL A 250 -27.63 10.46 14.20
N THR A 251 -27.75 9.18 14.59
CA THR A 251 -27.50 8.69 15.96
C THR A 251 -26.20 7.89 16.11
N THR A 252 -25.59 7.42 15.02
CA THR A 252 -24.42 6.52 15.07
C THR A 252 -23.14 7.16 14.55
N PHE A 253 -23.20 8.33 13.89
CA PHE A 253 -22.06 8.96 13.23
C PHE A 253 -20.90 9.34 14.16
N ASN A 254 -21.16 9.48 15.46
CA ASN A 254 -20.18 9.85 16.48
C ASN A 254 -19.89 8.71 17.47
N ASP A 255 -20.36 7.49 17.19
CA ASP A 255 -20.02 6.31 17.97
C ASP A 255 -18.61 5.85 17.57
N ALA A 256 -17.64 6.06 18.46
CA ALA A 256 -16.24 5.73 18.22
C ALA A 256 -16.03 4.24 17.86
N THR A 257 -16.82 3.32 18.40
CA THR A 257 -16.69 1.89 18.07
C THR A 257 -17.20 1.60 16.66
N LEU A 258 -18.29 2.22 16.24
CA LEU A 258 -18.81 2.08 14.89
C LEU A 258 -17.91 2.77 13.86
N VAL A 259 -17.38 3.95 14.18
CA VAL A 259 -16.43 4.67 13.32
C VAL A 259 -15.15 3.88 13.14
N HIS A 260 -14.58 3.36 14.24
CA HIS A 260 -13.40 2.51 14.19
C HIS A 260 -13.64 1.25 13.35
N GLY A 261 -14.72 0.52 13.62
CA GLY A 261 -15.06 -0.70 12.87
C GLY A 261 -15.30 -0.45 11.39
N PHE A 262 -15.98 0.65 11.04
CA PHE A 262 -16.16 1.07 9.65
C PHE A 262 -14.81 1.40 8.99
N THR A 263 -13.94 2.14 9.69
CA THR A 263 -12.61 2.51 9.18
C THR A 263 -11.75 1.29 8.91
N LEU A 264 -11.70 0.33 9.85
CA LEU A 264 -10.97 -0.92 9.64
C LEU A 264 -11.53 -1.70 8.44
N GLY A 265 -12.86 -1.74 8.28
CA GLY A 265 -13.49 -2.36 7.10
C GLY A 265 -13.17 -1.63 5.80
N MET A 266 -13.09 -0.31 5.82
CA MET A 266 -12.76 0.52 4.67
C MET A 266 -11.30 0.34 4.24
N VAL A 267 -10.36 0.44 5.18
CA VAL A 267 -8.93 0.22 4.92
C VAL A 267 -8.69 -1.24 4.51
N GLY A 268 -9.34 -2.19 5.20
CA GLY A 268 -9.29 -3.60 4.83
C GLY A 268 -9.76 -3.84 3.40
N ASN A 269 -10.89 -3.26 2.99
CA ASN A 269 -11.35 -3.40 1.60
C ASN A 269 -10.42 -2.71 0.60
N ALA A 270 -9.88 -1.52 0.91
CA ALA A 270 -8.98 -0.78 0.03
C ALA A 270 -7.64 -1.49 -0.16
N ALA A 271 -7.10 -2.05 0.92
CA ALA A 271 -5.87 -2.83 0.92
C ALA A 271 -6.08 -4.32 0.59
N GLN A 272 -7.35 -4.74 0.39
CA GLN A 272 -7.78 -6.14 0.21
C GLN A 272 -7.39 -7.08 1.37
N ILE A 273 -7.27 -6.53 2.58
CA ILE A 273 -6.97 -7.25 3.81
C ILE A 273 -8.26 -7.67 4.48
N THR A 274 -8.46 -8.98 4.57
CA THR A 274 -9.62 -9.57 5.26
C THR A 274 -9.36 -9.85 6.74
N ASN A 275 -8.10 -9.87 7.16
CA ASN A 275 -7.70 -10.13 8.55
C ASN A 275 -7.89 -8.89 9.43
N THR A 276 -9.07 -8.77 10.05
CA THR A 276 -9.40 -7.64 10.94
C THR A 276 -8.62 -7.64 12.24
N THR A 277 -8.13 -8.80 12.71
CA THR A 277 -7.27 -8.88 13.90
C THR A 277 -5.91 -8.24 13.64
N PHE A 278 -5.35 -8.45 12.44
CA PHE A 278 -4.14 -7.76 12.00
C PHE A 278 -4.37 -6.24 11.98
N LEU A 279 -5.43 -5.77 11.31
CA LEU A 279 -5.76 -4.35 11.24
C LEU A 279 -6.00 -3.71 12.63
N GLN A 280 -6.58 -4.46 13.57
CA GLN A 280 -6.72 -4.01 14.96
C GLN A 280 -5.36 -3.90 15.66
N GLY A 281 -4.47 -4.89 15.51
CA GLY A 281 -3.14 -4.83 16.12
C GLY A 281 -2.29 -3.69 15.57
N VAL A 282 -2.44 -3.38 14.28
CA VAL A 282 -1.90 -2.18 13.65
C VAL A 282 -2.40 -0.92 14.36
N TYR A 283 -3.71 -0.80 14.55
CA TYR A 283 -4.31 0.35 15.22
C TYR A 283 -3.75 0.52 16.64
N ASP A 284 -3.61 -0.57 17.39
CA ASP A 284 -3.15 -0.55 18.78
C ASP A 284 -1.71 -0.02 18.96
N LEU A 285 -0.93 0.14 17.88
CA LEU A 285 0.39 0.79 17.90
C LEU A 285 0.32 2.28 18.27
N GLY A 286 -0.84 2.92 18.07
CA GLY A 286 -1.10 4.31 18.40
C GLY A 286 -0.97 5.27 17.21
N PRO A 287 -1.52 6.49 17.33
CA PRO A 287 -1.58 7.48 16.24
C PRO A 287 -0.23 8.14 15.94
N VAL A 288 0.75 7.98 16.82
CA VAL A 288 2.09 8.54 16.63
C VAL A 288 2.92 7.52 15.89
N TYR A 289 3.30 7.85 14.65
CA TYR A 289 4.22 7.03 13.88
C TYR A 289 5.54 6.84 14.65
N ASP A 290 5.84 5.59 14.94
CA ASP A 290 7.07 5.13 15.57
C ASP A 290 7.60 3.99 14.71
N GLU A 291 8.54 4.34 13.83
CA GLU A 291 9.16 3.43 12.86
C GLU A 291 9.62 2.12 13.51
N ALA A 292 10.18 2.17 14.73
CA ALA A 292 10.66 0.98 15.43
C ALA A 292 9.51 0.07 15.91
N LYS A 293 8.38 0.64 16.34
CA LYS A 293 7.20 -0.15 16.72
C LYS A 293 6.49 -0.74 15.51
N VAL A 294 6.38 0.04 14.44
CA VAL A 294 5.79 -0.40 13.16
C VAL A 294 6.61 -1.57 12.60
N ALA A 295 7.93 -1.41 12.51
CA ALA A 295 8.84 -2.48 12.08
C ALA A 295 8.75 -3.71 12.99
N ALA A 296 8.80 -3.53 14.32
CA ALA A 296 8.68 -4.65 15.26
C ALA A 296 7.36 -5.42 15.15
N TYR A 297 6.24 -4.72 14.92
CA TYR A 297 4.94 -5.35 14.71
C TYR A 297 4.87 -6.06 13.37
N ALA A 298 5.30 -5.40 12.29
CA ALA A 298 5.36 -6.00 10.96
C ALA A 298 6.26 -7.25 10.95
N HIS A 299 7.41 -7.20 11.60
CA HIS A 299 8.26 -8.37 11.85
C HIS A 299 7.55 -9.47 12.65
N THR A 300 6.78 -9.12 13.68
CA THR A 300 6.01 -10.10 14.48
C THR A 300 4.95 -10.79 13.63
N VAL A 301 4.19 -10.02 12.84
CA VAL A 301 3.19 -10.55 11.91
C VAL A 301 3.85 -11.47 10.90
N VAL A 302 4.96 -11.05 10.31
CA VAL A 302 5.76 -11.88 9.40
C VAL A 302 6.25 -13.16 10.08
N ALA A 303 6.72 -13.10 11.32
CA ALA A 303 7.24 -14.24 12.07
C ALA A 303 6.15 -15.21 12.55
N GLU A 304 4.89 -14.77 12.61
CA GLU A 304 3.77 -15.59 13.07
C GLU A 304 2.90 -16.08 11.90
N SER A 305 2.86 -15.37 10.78
CA SER A 305 2.05 -15.69 9.60
C SER A 305 2.78 -16.55 8.56
N THR A 306 2.02 -17.30 7.75
CA THR A 306 2.54 -17.97 6.55
C THR A 306 2.63 -17.03 5.36
N LEU A 307 3.35 -17.44 4.31
CA LEU A 307 3.39 -16.66 3.08
C LEU A 307 2.01 -16.51 2.44
N ASP A 308 1.16 -17.54 2.51
CA ASP A 308 -0.22 -17.50 2.01
C ASP A 308 -1.09 -16.48 2.77
N GLU A 309 -0.96 -16.44 4.10
CA GLU A 309 -1.65 -15.45 4.94
C GLU A 309 -1.18 -14.02 4.65
N LEU A 310 0.12 -13.84 4.40
CA LEU A 310 0.69 -12.54 4.02
C LEU A 310 0.26 -12.12 2.62
N LEU A 311 0.25 -13.04 1.65
CA LEU A 311 -0.24 -12.79 0.30
C LEU A 311 -1.68 -12.30 0.35
N GLY A 312 -2.57 -12.99 1.07
CA GLY A 312 -3.95 -12.57 1.28
C GLY A 312 -4.12 -11.22 2.01
N ALA A 313 -3.07 -10.67 2.61
CA ALA A 313 -3.03 -9.35 3.23
C ALA A 313 -2.30 -8.29 2.38
N MET A 314 -1.75 -8.64 1.22
CA MET A 314 -1.15 -7.68 0.29
C MET A 314 -2.18 -7.21 -0.75
N PRO A 315 -2.05 -5.99 -1.30
CA PRO A 315 -2.82 -5.56 -2.46
C PRO A 315 -2.65 -6.51 -3.67
N ALA A 316 -3.71 -6.76 -4.44
CA ALA A 316 -3.69 -7.70 -5.58
C ALA A 316 -2.62 -7.40 -6.64
N ASP A 317 -2.30 -6.13 -6.87
CA ASP A 317 -1.23 -5.74 -7.80
C ASP A 317 0.17 -6.15 -7.30
N LEU A 318 0.36 -6.23 -5.98
CA LEU A 318 1.57 -6.75 -5.36
C LEU A 318 1.51 -8.27 -5.23
N GLN A 319 0.34 -8.85 -4.94
CA GLN A 319 0.13 -10.29 -4.99
C GLN A 319 0.45 -10.85 -6.38
N ASP A 320 -0.07 -10.26 -7.46
CA ASP A 320 0.17 -10.72 -8.84
C ASP A 320 1.67 -10.71 -9.18
N ASN A 321 2.41 -9.68 -8.75
CA ASN A 321 3.85 -9.64 -8.90
C ASN A 321 4.54 -10.72 -8.06
N PHE A 322 4.13 -10.92 -6.80
CA PHE A 322 4.66 -11.98 -5.94
C PHE A 322 4.34 -13.39 -6.43
N GLU A 323 3.12 -13.66 -6.87
CA GLU A 323 2.68 -14.94 -7.41
C GLU A 323 3.38 -15.24 -8.73
N THR A 324 3.63 -14.23 -9.57
CA THR A 324 4.43 -14.39 -10.79
C THR A 324 5.88 -14.78 -10.46
N LEU A 325 6.43 -14.28 -9.34
CA LEU A 325 7.74 -14.66 -8.81
C LEU A 325 7.75 -16.05 -8.14
N LEU A 326 6.61 -16.57 -7.69
CA LEU A 326 6.51 -17.87 -7.00
C LEU A 326 6.11 -19.03 -7.93
N ASN A 327 5.29 -18.75 -8.94
CA ASN A 327 4.70 -19.75 -9.83
C ASN A 327 5.46 -19.95 -11.14
N ASN A 328 6.49 -19.14 -11.38
CA ASN A 328 7.45 -19.37 -12.44
C ASN A 328 8.77 -19.79 -11.80
#